data_AF-A0A963WKL0-F1
#
_entry.id   AF-A0A963WKL0-F1
#
_cell.length_a   1.000
_cell.length_b   1.000
_cell.length_c   1.000
_cell.angle_alpha   90.00
_cell.angle_beta   90.00
_cell.angle_gamma   90.00
#
_symmetry.space_group_name_H-M   'P 1'
#
loop_
_entity.id
_entity.type
_entity.pdbx_description
1 polymer ?
#
loop_
_entity_poly.entity_id
_entity_poly.type
_entity_poly.pdbx_seq_one_letter_code
_entity_poly.pdbx_strand_id
1 'polypeptide(L)'
;MARDIMAPVGDTGCPNLSSDVRILQEMLNQVPQHSGGPPPQSRLTTDGVASAQFWAALDAFRARQPLLVMENKKVNPGSLTMSKLNEFEPLRPLNRNSTMLCPHGGRVQVLTTGKANAADMTLSPLAQCIVVGCPQPPINPAIGQVTGPCQRVVWLPGASINYLDQRSIGNCFSMTGVPVGSVVIASA
;
A
#
# COMPACT_ATOMS: atom_id res chain seq x y z
N MET A 1 1.72 -0.46 5.47
CA MET A 1 2.07 -1.82 5.93
C MET A 1 0.79 -2.62 5.89
N ALA A 2 0.83 -3.82 5.31
CA ALA A 2 -0.31 -4.72 5.33
C ALA A 2 -0.75 -4.98 6.77
N ARG A 3 -2.05 -4.93 7.03
CA ARG A 3 -2.64 -5.31 8.31
C ARG A 3 -2.71 -6.83 8.38
N ASP A 4 -2.51 -7.38 9.57
CA ASP A 4 -2.70 -8.82 9.81
C ASP A 4 -3.43 -9.05 11.13
N ILE A 5 -4.03 -10.23 11.27
CA ILE A 5 -4.64 -10.72 12.51
C ILE A 5 -3.63 -11.57 13.29
N MET A 6 -3.77 -11.62 14.61
CA MET A 6 -2.86 -12.37 15.48
C MET A 6 -3.29 -13.83 15.69
N ALA A 7 -4.60 -14.10 15.65
CA ALA A 7 -5.16 -15.43 15.78
C ALA A 7 -6.23 -15.69 14.70
N PRO A 8 -6.53 -16.97 14.39
CA PRO A 8 -7.58 -17.31 13.45
C PRO A 8 -8.96 -16.77 13.86
N VAL A 9 -9.69 -16.21 12.89
CA VAL A 9 -11.09 -15.80 13.02
C VAL A 9 -11.95 -16.71 12.16
N GLY A 10 -12.92 -17.40 12.75
CA GLY A 10 -13.71 -18.41 12.03
C GLY A 10 -14.78 -19.08 12.87
N ASP A 11 -15.34 -20.16 12.30
CA ASP A 11 -16.26 -21.08 12.95
C ASP A 11 -15.58 -21.86 14.12
N THR A 12 -16.24 -22.91 14.58
CA THR A 12 -15.89 -23.75 15.73
C THR A 12 -14.38 -23.99 15.90
N GLY A 13 -13.88 -23.69 17.09
CA GLY A 13 -12.48 -23.85 17.48
C GLY A 13 -11.58 -22.65 17.18
N CYS A 14 -12.09 -21.54 16.64
CA CYS A 14 -11.35 -20.29 16.50
C CYS A 14 -11.50 -19.40 17.75
N PRO A 15 -10.41 -18.78 18.25
CA PRO A 15 -10.48 -17.88 19.42
C PRO A 15 -11.34 -16.64 19.20
N ASN A 16 -11.44 -16.16 17.94
CA ASN A 16 -12.19 -14.97 17.56
C ASN A 16 -11.88 -13.76 18.46
N LEU A 17 -10.58 -13.48 18.64
CA LEU A 17 -10.13 -12.35 19.46
C LEU A 17 -10.77 -11.06 18.95
N SER A 18 -11.34 -10.25 19.86
CA SER A 18 -12.07 -9.05 19.47
C SER A 18 -11.22 -8.05 18.68
N SER A 19 -9.90 -8.01 18.95
CA SER A 19 -8.96 -7.20 18.17
C SER A 19 -8.85 -7.64 16.71
N ASP A 20 -8.80 -8.95 16.46
CA ASP A 20 -8.66 -9.52 15.12
C ASP A 20 -9.95 -9.38 14.32
N VAL A 21 -11.09 -9.61 14.97
CA VAL A 21 -12.41 -9.37 14.37
C VAL A 21 -12.57 -7.90 13.99
N ARG A 22 -12.12 -6.97 14.84
CA ARG A 22 -12.18 -5.52 14.55
C ARG A 22 -11.34 -5.16 13.33
N ILE A 23 -10.14 -5.72 13.20
CA ILE A 23 -9.29 -5.56 12.02
C ILE A 23 -10.03 -6.01 10.75
N LEU A 24 -10.65 -7.19 10.77
CA LEU A 24 -11.40 -7.70 9.63
C LEU A 24 -12.64 -6.86 9.30
N GLN A 25 -13.39 -6.40 10.32
CA GLN A 25 -14.54 -5.51 10.14
C GLN A 25 -14.11 -4.19 9.47
N GLU A 26 -13.03 -3.58 9.94
CA GLU A 26 -12.46 -2.37 9.35
C GLU A 26 -12.06 -2.60 7.90
N MET A 27 -11.34 -3.70 7.61
CA MET A 27 -10.88 -4.02 6.26
C MET A 27 -12.06 -4.31 5.31
N LEU A 28 -13.05 -5.10 5.74
CA LEU A 28 -14.25 -5.38 4.94
C LEU A 28 -15.02 -4.10 4.61
N ASN A 29 -15.10 -3.15 5.53
CA ASN A 29 -15.73 -1.84 5.29
C ASN A 29 -15.00 -0.97 4.25
N GLN A 30 -13.74 -1.29 3.91
CA GLN A 30 -13.00 -0.63 2.82
C GLN A 30 -13.21 -1.30 1.47
N VAL A 31 -13.73 -2.53 1.44
CA VAL A 31 -13.97 -3.25 0.19
C VAL A 31 -15.15 -2.61 -0.55
N PRO A 32 -15.01 -2.27 -1.86
CA PRO A 32 -16.12 -1.80 -2.67
C PRO A 32 -17.22 -2.86 -2.80
N GLN A 33 -18.48 -2.43 -2.88
CA GLN A 33 -19.62 -3.36 -2.98
C GLN A 33 -19.53 -4.30 -4.19
N HIS A 34 -19.02 -3.83 -5.34
CA HIS A 34 -18.84 -4.66 -6.53
C HIS A 34 -17.77 -5.75 -6.36
N SER A 35 -16.87 -5.59 -5.38
CA SER A 35 -15.85 -6.57 -4.98
C SER A 35 -16.29 -7.43 -3.79
N GLY A 36 -17.56 -7.29 -3.35
CA GLY A 36 -18.16 -8.09 -2.27
C GLY A 36 -18.11 -7.44 -0.89
N GLY A 37 -17.79 -6.15 -0.79
CA GLY A 37 -17.91 -5.40 0.46
C GLY A 37 -19.37 -5.11 0.86
N PRO A 38 -19.62 -4.75 2.12
CA PRO A 38 -20.95 -4.39 2.60
C PRO A 38 -21.45 -3.10 1.92
N PRO A 39 -22.75 -2.99 1.60
CA PRO A 39 -23.31 -1.76 1.05
C PRO A 39 -23.26 -0.62 2.09
N PRO A 40 -23.26 0.65 1.65
CA PRO A 40 -23.10 1.80 2.54
C PRO A 40 -24.10 1.85 3.71
N GLN A 41 -25.35 1.41 3.49
CA GLN A 41 -26.39 1.41 4.55
C GLN A 41 -26.23 0.28 5.56
N SER A 42 -25.43 -0.75 5.26
CA SER A 42 -25.20 -1.90 6.14
C SER A 42 -23.70 -2.14 6.35
N ARG A 43 -22.92 -1.06 6.50
CA ARG A 43 -21.54 -1.16 6.97
C ARG A 43 -21.49 -1.91 8.31
N LEU A 44 -20.39 -2.63 8.52
CA LEU A 44 -20.16 -3.37 9.75
C LEU A 44 -19.82 -2.39 10.88
N THR A 45 -20.42 -2.59 12.05
CA THR A 45 -19.94 -1.97 13.29
C THR A 45 -18.57 -2.56 13.62
N THR A 46 -17.57 -1.71 13.91
CA THR A 46 -16.19 -2.13 14.23
C THR A 46 -16.02 -2.40 15.73
N ASP A 47 -16.88 -3.23 16.29
CA ASP A 47 -16.94 -3.54 17.72
C ASP A 47 -16.03 -4.70 18.14
N GLY A 48 -15.56 -5.52 17.19
CA GLY A 48 -14.81 -6.74 17.45
C GLY A 48 -15.70 -7.96 17.72
N VAL A 49 -16.99 -7.90 17.36
CA VAL A 49 -17.94 -9.02 17.49
C VAL A 49 -18.19 -9.66 16.13
N ALA A 50 -17.96 -10.97 16.04
CA ALA A 50 -18.19 -11.74 14.81
C ALA A 50 -19.69 -12.05 14.63
N SER A 51 -20.48 -10.99 14.40
CA SER A 51 -21.93 -11.05 14.23
C SER A 51 -22.35 -11.75 12.93
N ALA A 52 -23.64 -12.08 12.79
CA ALA A 52 -24.17 -12.64 11.54
C ALA A 52 -23.91 -11.72 10.33
N GLN A 53 -23.93 -10.41 10.53
CA GLN A 53 -23.64 -9.43 9.47
C GLN A 53 -22.17 -9.46 9.05
N PHE A 54 -21.25 -9.63 10.01
CA PHE A 54 -19.83 -9.81 9.73
C PHE A 54 -19.59 -11.05 8.85
N TRP A 55 -20.17 -12.19 9.22
CA TRP A 55 -20.03 -13.42 8.44
C TRP A 55 -20.63 -13.31 7.04
N ALA A 56 -21.82 -12.70 6.93
CA ALA A 56 -22.45 -12.46 5.64
C ALA A 56 -21.59 -11.56 4.72
N ALA A 57 -20.96 -10.52 5.27
CA ALA A 57 -20.04 -9.66 4.52
C ALA A 57 -18.76 -10.40 4.09
N LEU A 58 -18.19 -11.22 4.98
CA LEU A 58 -17.01 -12.03 4.66
C LEU A 58 -17.30 -13.07 3.57
N ASP A 59 -18.45 -13.75 3.64
CA ASP A 59 -18.90 -14.71 2.63
C ASP A 59 -19.17 -14.01 1.29
N ALA A 60 -19.82 -12.83 1.30
CA ALA A 60 -20.04 -12.03 0.09
C ALA A 60 -18.72 -11.58 -0.56
N PHE A 61 -17.73 -11.19 0.25
CA PHE A 61 -16.39 -10.88 -0.22
C PHE A 61 -15.76 -12.10 -0.89
N ARG A 62 -15.68 -13.24 -0.20
CA ARG A 62 -15.06 -14.48 -0.71
C ARG A 62 -15.72 -14.98 -1.99
N ALA A 63 -17.05 -14.92 -2.08
CA ALA A 63 -17.79 -15.30 -3.28
C ALA A 63 -17.42 -14.46 -4.52
N ARG A 64 -16.90 -13.24 -4.33
CA ARG A 64 -16.43 -12.34 -5.40
C ARG A 64 -14.94 -12.48 -5.71
N GLN A 65 -14.21 -13.29 -4.96
CA GLN A 65 -12.77 -13.50 -5.15
C GLN A 65 -12.51 -14.94 -5.62
N PRO A 66 -12.25 -15.18 -6.92
CA PRO A 66 -12.11 -16.53 -7.48
C PRO A 66 -11.07 -17.41 -6.77
N LEU A 67 -9.99 -16.81 -6.27
CA LEU A 67 -8.91 -17.52 -5.58
C LEU A 67 -9.26 -17.92 -4.13
N LEU A 68 -10.31 -17.34 -3.53
CA LEU A 68 -10.68 -17.59 -2.14
C LEU A 68 -11.74 -18.70 -1.99
N VAL A 69 -12.33 -19.17 -3.10
CA VAL A 69 -13.40 -20.19 -3.08
C VAL A 69 -12.94 -21.52 -2.45
N MET A 70 -11.65 -21.82 -2.51
CA MET A 70 -11.07 -23.03 -1.92
C MET A 70 -10.57 -22.84 -0.49
N GLU A 71 -10.64 -21.62 0.06
CA GLU A 71 -10.21 -21.36 1.43
C GLU A 71 -11.32 -21.78 2.41
N ASN A 72 -10.95 -22.44 3.50
CA ASN A 72 -11.89 -22.77 4.56
C ASN A 72 -12.58 -21.50 5.10
N LYS A 73 -13.75 -21.65 5.74
CA LYS A 73 -14.49 -20.53 6.36
C LYS A 73 -13.70 -19.75 7.43
N LYS A 74 -12.52 -20.22 7.80
CA LYS A 74 -11.58 -19.58 8.74
C LYS A 74 -10.67 -18.61 8.01
N VAL A 75 -10.42 -17.45 8.60
CA VAL A 75 -9.37 -16.50 8.19
C VAL A 75 -8.20 -16.71 9.13
N ASN A 76 -7.05 -17.09 8.60
CA ASN A 76 -5.83 -17.27 9.39
C ASN A 76 -4.88 -16.08 9.20
N PRO A 77 -3.96 -15.81 10.14
CA PRO A 77 -2.85 -14.91 9.90
C PRO A 77 -2.11 -15.27 8.60
N GLY A 78 -1.79 -14.27 7.78
CA GLY A 78 -1.11 -14.46 6.49
C GLY A 78 -1.89 -15.25 5.42
N SER A 79 -3.19 -15.47 5.60
CA SER A 79 -3.98 -16.25 4.64
C SER A 79 -4.28 -15.49 3.34
N LEU A 80 -4.77 -16.19 2.30
CA LEU A 80 -5.12 -15.56 1.02
C LEU A 80 -6.24 -14.53 1.20
N THR A 81 -7.21 -14.81 2.07
CA THR A 81 -8.25 -13.84 2.45
C THR A 81 -7.62 -12.56 3.01
N MET A 82 -6.64 -12.67 3.92
CA MET A 82 -5.93 -11.50 4.47
C MET A 82 -5.14 -10.74 3.42
N SER A 83 -4.40 -11.45 2.57
CA SER A 83 -3.67 -10.85 1.45
C SER A 83 -4.62 -10.07 0.54
N LYS A 84 -5.79 -10.64 0.22
CA LYS A 84 -6.76 -10.00 -0.67
C LYS A 84 -7.45 -8.80 -0.04
N LEU A 85 -7.79 -8.86 1.25
CA LEU A 85 -8.34 -7.72 1.99
C LEU A 85 -7.36 -6.54 2.02
N ASN A 86 -6.05 -6.82 2.17
CA ASN A 86 -5.01 -5.79 2.15
C ASN A 86 -4.88 -5.06 0.80
N GLU A 87 -5.36 -5.65 -0.30
CA GLU A 87 -5.39 -4.95 -1.58
C GLU A 87 -6.36 -3.75 -1.57
N PHE A 88 -7.38 -3.78 -0.71
CA PHE A 88 -8.39 -2.73 -0.54
C PHE A 88 -8.06 -1.74 0.58
N GLU A 89 -6.91 -1.88 1.26
CA GLU A 89 -6.51 -0.89 2.25
C GLU A 89 -6.37 0.50 1.58
N PRO A 90 -6.95 1.57 2.15
CA PRO A 90 -6.82 2.91 1.62
C PRO A 90 -5.35 3.28 1.46
N LEU A 91 -4.95 3.57 0.24
CA LEU A 91 -3.59 3.99 -0.05
C LEU A 91 -3.35 5.35 0.57
N ARG A 92 -2.35 5.42 1.44
CA ARG A 92 -1.91 6.70 2.01
C ARG A 92 -1.22 7.51 0.92
N PRO A 93 -1.71 8.73 0.62
CA PRO A 93 -1.01 9.64 -0.27
C PRO A 93 0.36 9.97 0.29
N LEU A 94 1.36 10.05 -0.59
CA LEU A 94 2.67 10.60 -0.24
C LEU A 94 2.53 12.10 -0.04
N ASN A 95 3.30 12.64 0.89
CA ASN A 95 3.43 14.06 1.21
C ASN A 95 4.91 14.39 1.50
N ARG A 96 5.21 15.63 1.90
CA ARG A 96 6.60 16.06 2.18
C ARG A 96 7.23 15.37 3.41
N ASN A 97 6.42 14.82 4.31
CA ASN A 97 6.88 14.09 5.50
C ASN A 97 7.08 12.60 5.23
N SER A 98 6.65 12.09 4.07
CA SER A 98 6.87 10.70 3.67
C SER A 98 8.36 10.40 3.58
N THR A 99 8.79 9.25 4.11
CA THR A 99 10.20 8.83 4.04
C THR A 99 10.39 7.98 2.80
N MET A 100 11.19 8.51 1.87
CA MET A 100 11.49 7.89 0.58
C MET A 100 13.01 7.79 0.41
N LEU A 101 13.50 6.66 -0.07
CA LEU A 101 14.92 6.37 -0.23
C LEU A 101 15.22 5.94 -1.67
N CYS A 102 16.38 6.33 -2.19
CA CYS A 102 16.91 5.70 -3.40
C CYS A 102 17.37 4.27 -3.08
N PRO A 103 17.55 3.39 -4.07
CA PRO A 103 17.95 2.00 -3.81
C PRO A 103 19.37 1.87 -3.19
N HIS A 104 20.16 2.95 -3.16
CA HIS A 104 21.47 3.01 -2.53
C HIS A 104 21.44 3.66 -1.13
N GLY A 105 20.26 3.97 -0.58
CA GLY A 105 20.09 4.51 0.78
C GLY A 105 20.13 6.04 0.92
N GLY A 106 20.29 6.80 -0.18
CA GLY A 106 20.13 8.25 -0.17
C GLY A 106 18.66 8.67 0.05
N ARG A 107 18.43 9.79 0.74
CA ARG A 107 17.06 10.27 1.01
C ARG A 107 16.50 11.03 -0.20
N VAL A 108 15.27 10.73 -0.57
CA VAL A 108 14.53 11.50 -1.58
C VAL A 108 13.88 12.70 -0.89
N GLN A 109 14.22 13.91 -1.34
CA GLN A 109 13.61 15.16 -0.88
C GLN A 109 12.74 15.75 -1.99
N VAL A 110 11.55 16.20 -1.61
CA VAL A 110 10.62 16.86 -2.52
C VAL A 110 11.00 18.32 -2.66
N LEU A 111 11.34 18.77 -3.87
CA LEU A 111 11.63 20.18 -4.15
C LEU A 111 10.35 20.95 -4.46
N THR A 112 9.55 20.42 -5.38
CA THR A 112 8.27 21.01 -5.78
C THR A 112 7.22 19.92 -5.82
N THR A 113 6.01 20.25 -5.38
CA THR A 113 4.93 19.27 -5.25
C THR A 113 4.08 19.16 -6.53
N GLY A 114 4.44 19.87 -7.62
CA GLY A 114 3.50 20.17 -8.70
C GLY A 114 2.33 21.02 -8.20
N LYS A 115 1.21 21.08 -8.94
CA LYS A 115 -0.09 21.55 -8.40
C LYS A 115 -0.54 20.61 -7.27
N ALA A 116 0.14 20.63 -6.12
CA ALA A 116 -0.39 19.98 -4.94
C ALA A 116 -1.71 20.66 -4.59
N ASN A 117 -2.68 19.86 -4.18
CA ASN A 117 -3.76 20.42 -3.37
C ASN A 117 -3.09 20.98 -2.10
N ALA A 118 -2.96 22.31 -2.04
CA ALA A 118 -2.30 23.01 -0.94
C ALA A 118 -2.95 22.69 0.43
N ALA A 119 -4.19 22.19 0.42
CA ALA A 119 -4.92 21.75 1.60
C ALA A 119 -4.40 20.44 2.20
N ASP A 120 -3.98 19.46 1.38
CA ASP A 120 -3.71 18.09 1.85
C ASP A 120 -2.21 17.72 1.80
N MET A 121 -1.35 18.63 1.31
CA MET A 121 0.10 18.44 1.16
C MET A 121 0.52 17.20 0.35
N THR A 122 -0.39 16.64 -0.46
CA THR A 122 -0.16 15.42 -1.24
C THR A 122 0.76 15.69 -2.43
N LEU A 123 1.61 14.72 -2.76
CA LEU A 123 2.53 14.82 -3.89
C LEU A 123 1.81 14.50 -5.19
N SER A 124 1.89 15.39 -6.18
CA SER A 124 1.45 15.11 -7.54
C SER A 124 2.42 14.15 -8.24
N PRO A 125 1.99 13.37 -9.26
CA PRO A 125 2.91 12.66 -10.14
C PRO A 125 3.93 13.55 -10.86
N LEU A 126 3.67 14.87 -10.94
CA LEU A 126 4.60 15.87 -11.48
C LEU A 126 5.53 16.48 -10.42
N ALA A 127 5.53 15.97 -9.19
CA ALA A 127 6.40 16.46 -8.13
C ALA A 127 7.88 16.23 -8.49
N GLN A 128 8.69 17.29 -8.39
CA GLN A 128 10.13 17.18 -8.59
C GLN A 128 10.79 16.78 -7.28
N CYS A 129 11.54 15.68 -7.32
CA CYS A 129 12.27 15.20 -6.15
C CYS A 129 13.75 15.02 -6.50
N ILE A 130 14.61 15.32 -5.53
CA ILE A 130 16.05 15.08 -5.60
C ILE A 130 16.48 14.01 -4.61
N VAL A 131 17.64 13.41 -4.84
CA VAL A 131 18.25 12.48 -3.89
C VAL A 131 19.41 13.17 -3.18
N VAL A 132 19.42 13.11 -1.84
CA VAL A 132 20.44 13.72 -0.98
C VAL A 132 21.14 12.62 -0.16
N GLY A 133 22.47 12.68 -0.11
CA GLY A 133 23.27 11.75 0.69
C GLY A 133 23.33 10.32 0.14
N CYS A 134 23.31 10.13 -1.18
CA CYS A 134 23.51 8.83 -1.81
C CYS A 134 24.97 8.36 -1.62
N PRO A 135 25.25 7.29 -0.86
CA PRO A 135 26.62 6.93 -0.45
C PRO A 135 27.44 6.27 -1.57
N GLN A 136 26.81 5.73 -2.62
CA GLN A 136 27.50 5.08 -3.72
C GLN A 136 27.17 5.73 -5.07
N PRO A 137 28.18 5.98 -5.92
CA PRO A 137 27.93 6.11 -7.33
C PRO A 137 27.62 4.70 -7.88
N PRO A 138 26.44 4.48 -8.46
CA PRO A 138 26.03 3.19 -8.96
C PRO A 138 26.93 2.78 -10.12
N ILE A 139 27.42 1.55 -10.10
CA ILE A 139 28.06 0.92 -11.25
C ILE A 139 26.92 0.34 -12.09
N ASN A 140 26.77 0.79 -13.34
CA ASN A 140 25.82 0.16 -14.24
C ASN A 140 26.36 -1.23 -14.61
N PRO A 141 25.71 -2.33 -14.18
CA PRO A 141 26.24 -3.68 -14.40
C PRO A 141 26.28 -4.07 -15.89
N ALA A 142 25.47 -3.42 -16.74
CA ALA A 142 25.45 -3.68 -18.18
C ALA A 142 26.67 -3.11 -18.91
N ILE A 143 27.30 -2.06 -18.39
CA ILE A 143 28.41 -1.33 -19.06
C ILE A 143 29.65 -1.16 -18.18
N GLY A 144 29.64 -1.62 -16.93
CA GLY A 144 30.75 -1.49 -15.98
C GLY A 144 31.13 -0.04 -15.62
N GLN A 145 30.29 0.94 -15.97
CA GLN A 145 30.62 2.36 -15.83
C GLN A 145 30.00 2.97 -14.57
N VAL A 146 30.78 3.81 -13.89
CA VAL A 146 30.34 4.64 -12.76
C VAL A 146 29.38 5.71 -13.29
N THR A 147 28.11 5.65 -12.88
CA THR A 147 27.07 6.56 -13.38
C THR A 147 26.96 7.88 -12.58
N GLY A 148 27.71 8.02 -11.49
CA GLY A 148 27.62 9.16 -10.56
C GLY A 148 26.41 9.03 -9.61
N PRO A 149 26.33 9.82 -8.53
CA PRO A 149 25.30 9.66 -7.50
C PRO A 149 23.87 9.82 -8.08
N CYS A 150 22.88 9.16 -7.46
CA CYS A 150 21.48 9.43 -7.77
C CYS A 150 21.19 10.92 -7.53
N GLN A 151 20.51 11.58 -8.48
CA GLN A 151 20.25 13.02 -8.39
C GLN A 151 18.76 13.35 -8.44
N ARG A 152 17.98 12.69 -9.31
CA ARG A 152 16.56 13.00 -9.51
C ARG A 152 15.70 11.74 -9.47
N VAL A 153 14.41 11.93 -9.18
CA VAL A 153 13.39 10.89 -9.28
C VAL A 153 12.36 11.29 -10.31
N VAL A 154 11.98 10.35 -11.18
CA VAL A 154 10.81 10.47 -12.06
C VAL A 154 9.76 9.47 -11.61
N TRP A 155 8.55 9.95 -11.36
CA TRP A 155 7.46 9.12 -10.88
C TRP A 155 6.62 8.57 -12.03
N LEU A 156 6.26 7.30 -11.92
CA LEU A 156 5.15 6.72 -12.65
C LEU A 156 3.92 6.78 -11.71
N PRO A 157 2.76 7.26 -12.20
CA PRO A 157 1.55 7.33 -11.40
C PRO A 157 1.18 5.93 -10.88
N GLY A 158 0.74 5.87 -9.62
CA GLY A 158 0.30 4.64 -8.97
C GLY A 158 -1.16 4.29 -9.32
N ALA A 159 -1.91 3.83 -8.31
CA ALA A 159 -3.34 3.56 -8.48
C ALA A 159 -4.17 4.85 -8.68
N SER A 160 -3.64 5.99 -8.19
CA SER A 160 -4.21 7.32 -8.41
C SER A 160 -3.46 8.08 -9.51
N ILE A 161 -4.20 8.72 -10.40
CA ILE A 161 -3.66 9.64 -11.41
C ILE A 161 -3.40 11.05 -10.86
N ASN A 162 -4.00 11.39 -9.72
CA ASN A 162 -4.01 12.77 -9.20
C ASN A 162 -2.94 13.00 -8.13
N TYR A 163 -2.49 11.93 -7.47
CA TYR A 163 -1.49 11.99 -6.41
C TYR A 163 -0.66 10.72 -6.38
N LEU A 164 0.54 10.81 -5.81
CA LEU A 164 1.39 9.68 -5.50
C LEU A 164 0.95 9.05 -4.19
N ASP A 165 1.07 7.75 -4.09
CA ASP A 165 0.70 6.92 -2.94
C ASP A 165 1.76 5.84 -2.69
N GLN A 166 1.53 5.00 -1.66
CA GLN A 166 2.43 3.90 -1.31
C GLN A 166 2.67 2.86 -2.42
N ARG A 167 1.86 2.82 -3.47
CA ARG A 167 2.03 1.92 -4.64
C ARG A 167 2.64 2.62 -5.84
N SER A 168 2.91 3.92 -5.75
CA SER A 168 3.54 4.68 -6.83
C SER A 168 5.00 4.28 -7.00
N ILE A 169 5.48 4.23 -8.25
CA ILE A 169 6.84 3.79 -8.57
C ILE A 169 7.67 5.00 -8.97
N GLY A 170 8.63 5.38 -8.12
CA GLY A 170 9.63 6.39 -8.46
C GLY A 170 10.87 5.73 -9.04
N ASN A 171 11.39 6.21 -10.16
CA ASN A 171 12.66 5.77 -10.73
C ASN A 171 13.76 6.78 -10.43
N CYS A 172 14.83 6.35 -9.77
CA CYS A 172 16.02 7.16 -9.54
C CYS A 172 16.88 7.22 -10.81
N PHE A 173 17.38 8.41 -11.12
CA PHE A 173 18.31 8.64 -12.22
C PHE A 173 19.61 9.27 -11.72
N SER A 174 20.71 8.89 -12.35
CA SER A 174 22.01 9.54 -12.14
C SER A 174 22.05 10.93 -12.76
N MET A 175 23.16 11.65 -12.54
CA MET A 175 23.41 12.96 -13.17
C MET A 175 23.49 12.87 -14.71
N THR A 176 23.91 11.73 -15.25
CA THR A 176 23.94 11.48 -16.70
C THR A 176 22.59 11.01 -17.28
N GLY A 177 21.55 10.94 -16.44
CA GLY A 177 20.21 10.51 -16.86
C GLY A 177 20.06 9.01 -17.03
N VAL A 178 20.97 8.20 -16.49
CA VAL A 178 20.88 6.74 -16.52
C VAL A 178 19.95 6.26 -15.39
N PRO A 179 18.95 5.39 -15.66
CA PRO A 179 18.14 4.78 -14.61
C PRO A 179 19.00 3.93 -13.69
N VAL A 180 18.78 4.08 -12.39
CA VAL A 180 19.57 3.41 -11.37
C VAL A 180 18.77 2.41 -10.55
N GLY A 181 17.45 2.58 -10.51
CA GLY A 181 16.52 1.67 -9.83
C GLY A 181 15.39 2.41 -9.16
N SER A 182 14.51 1.64 -8.52
CA SER A 182 13.28 2.16 -7.94
C SER A 182 13.49 2.79 -6.57
N VAL A 183 12.75 3.87 -6.29
CA VAL A 183 12.61 4.48 -4.98
C VAL A 183 11.91 3.50 -4.04
N VAL A 184 12.43 3.38 -2.82
CA VAL A 184 11.81 2.67 -1.71
C VAL A 184 11.00 3.67 -0.89
N ILE A 185 9.68 3.49 -0.85
CA ILE A 185 8.79 4.25 0.03
C ILE A 185 8.77 3.54 1.39
N ALA A 186 9.50 4.08 2.37
CA ALA A 186 9.59 3.51 3.71
C ALA A 186 8.37 3.90 4.58
N SER A 187 7.85 5.11 4.41
CA SER A 187 6.61 5.57 5.05
C SER A 187 5.92 6.63 4.20
N ALA A 188 4.58 6.63 4.19
CA ALA A 188 3.75 7.65 3.57
C ALA A 188 3.13 8.56 4.63
#